data_AF-A0A351A4G4-F1
#
_entry.id   AF-A0A351A4G4-F1
#
_cell.length_a   1.000
_cell.length_b   1.000
_cell.length_c   1.000
_cell.angle_alpha   90.00
_cell.angle_beta   90.00
_cell.angle_gamma   90.00
#
_symmetry.space_group_name_H-M   'P 1'
#
loop_
_entity.id
_entity.type
_entity.pdbx_description
1 polymer ?
#
loop_
_entity_poly.entity_id
_entity_poly.type
_entity_poly.pdbx_seq_one_letter_code
_entity_poly.pdbx_strand_id
1 'polypeptide(L)'
;VEHALRDGGTVIIPAFRICRTQELLYEFEDILYRQRRRPGKFAGQWAQLRIFLDSPLALRFTELYRELQPFWDAEAKARVRAGRKPLSYEQLVAIDSHALHEANVRRLARSREPAIVIAASGMCAGGRVVNYLKAMLGDARHDVVFVGYQARGTPGHAIQTYGPRGGYVELDGERVDIRAGIHTLAGYSAHADRDNLTRFVTRMRHLPAEVRLVHGEDSVREALARHLLAVTGGKIRVVP
;
A
#
# COMPACT_ATOMS: atom_id res chain seq x y z
N VAL A 1 3.61 -11.51 5.63
CA VAL A 1 2.68 -11.77 6.77
C VAL A 1 3.00 -13.08 7.48
N GLU A 2 2.94 -14.24 6.83
CA GLU A 2 3.24 -15.51 7.55
C GLU A 2 4.69 -15.62 8.03
N HIS A 3 5.62 -14.89 7.42
CA HIS A 3 6.98 -14.67 7.95
C HIS A 3 6.92 -14.03 9.34
N ALA A 4 6.36 -12.82 9.44
CA ALA A 4 6.07 -12.13 10.70
C ALA A 4 5.29 -12.99 11.73
N LEU A 5 4.31 -13.81 11.28
CA LEU A 5 3.59 -14.72 12.19
C LEU A 5 4.50 -15.78 12.84
N ARG A 6 5.63 -16.12 12.23
CA ARG A 6 6.56 -17.17 12.67
C ARG A 6 7.61 -16.65 13.65
N ASP A 7 8.15 -15.46 13.41
CA ASP A 7 9.24 -14.86 14.20
C ASP A 7 8.77 -13.77 15.18
N GLY A 8 7.47 -13.45 15.16
CA GLY A 8 6.87 -12.40 15.99
C GLY A 8 7.20 -11.00 15.48
N GLY A 9 7.49 -10.87 14.19
CA GLY A 9 7.74 -9.61 13.50
C GLY A 9 6.49 -8.76 13.28
N THR A 10 6.70 -7.50 12.92
CA THR A 10 5.63 -6.59 12.48
C THR A 10 5.80 -6.30 11.00
N VAL A 11 4.70 -6.36 10.25
CA VAL A 11 4.65 -5.95 8.84
C VAL A 11 4.21 -4.49 8.77
N ILE A 12 5.12 -3.61 8.39
CA ILE A 12 4.88 -2.18 8.21
C ILE A 12 4.50 -1.94 6.75
N ILE A 13 3.37 -1.29 6.53
CA ILE A 13 2.87 -0.95 5.19
C ILE A 13 2.74 0.58 5.11
N PRO A 14 3.73 1.28 4.53
CA PRO A 14 3.60 2.69 4.21
C PRO A 14 2.50 2.87 3.16
N ALA A 15 1.43 3.58 3.53
CA ALA A 15 0.31 3.83 2.62
C ALA A 15 -0.15 5.29 2.67
N PHE A 16 -0.60 5.79 1.52
CA PHE A 16 -1.30 7.07 1.48
C PHE A 16 -2.66 6.95 2.17
N ARG A 17 -3.08 8.07 2.77
CA ARG A 17 -4.25 8.15 3.66
C ARG A 17 -5.58 7.91 2.93
N ILE A 18 -5.58 8.02 1.61
CA ILE A 18 -6.72 7.81 0.72
C ILE A 18 -6.36 6.76 -0.35
N CYS A 19 -7.38 6.03 -0.83
CA CYS A 19 -7.30 4.93 -1.80
C CYS A 19 -6.59 3.67 -1.27
N ARG A 20 -5.25 3.66 -1.21
CA ARG A 20 -4.48 2.42 -0.95
C ARG A 20 -4.75 1.80 0.40
N THR A 21 -4.94 2.64 1.41
CA THR A 21 -5.29 2.15 2.74
C THR A 21 -6.61 1.38 2.67
N GLN A 22 -7.65 1.92 2.03
CA GLN A 22 -8.97 1.30 1.95
C GLN A 22 -8.95 0.01 1.11
N GLU A 23 -8.21 0.00 0.01
CA GLU A 23 -8.02 -1.19 -0.82
C GLU A 23 -7.29 -2.32 -0.06
N LEU A 24 -6.24 -1.99 0.69
CA LEU A 24 -5.56 -2.97 1.54
C LEU A 24 -6.48 -3.50 2.65
N LEU A 25 -7.29 -2.64 3.28
CA LEU A 25 -8.26 -3.09 4.28
C LEU A 25 -9.25 -4.10 3.67
N TYR A 26 -9.76 -3.79 2.48
CA TYR A 26 -10.66 -4.65 1.71
C TYR A 26 -10.03 -6.01 1.38
N GLU A 27 -8.77 -6.03 0.96
CA GLU A 27 -8.04 -7.27 0.68
C GLU A 27 -7.71 -8.07 1.95
N PHE A 28 -7.33 -7.41 3.04
CA PHE A 28 -7.07 -8.09 4.31
C PHE A 28 -8.33 -8.75 4.85
N GLU A 29 -9.50 -8.14 4.72
CA GLU A 29 -10.76 -8.80 5.09
C GLU A 29 -10.98 -10.08 4.28
N ASP A 30 -10.62 -10.08 2.99
CA ASP A 30 -10.73 -11.26 2.14
C ASP A 30 -9.74 -12.36 2.48
N ILE A 31 -8.50 -12.00 2.77
CA ILE A 31 -7.50 -12.93 3.26
C ILE A 31 -7.99 -13.56 4.58
N LEU A 32 -8.44 -12.75 5.53
CA LEU A 32 -8.94 -13.23 6.82
C LEU A 32 -10.17 -14.13 6.65
N TYR A 33 -11.10 -13.76 5.77
CA TYR A 33 -12.27 -14.58 5.46
C TYR A 33 -11.89 -15.95 4.88
N ARG A 34 -10.95 -15.98 3.91
CA ARG A 34 -10.45 -17.24 3.33
C ARG A 34 -9.73 -18.09 4.36
N GLN A 35 -8.91 -17.49 5.23
CA GLN A 35 -8.21 -18.20 6.30
C GLN A 35 -9.17 -18.80 7.33
N ARG A 36 -10.29 -18.12 7.64
CA ARG A 36 -11.36 -18.66 8.50
C ARG A 36 -12.09 -19.84 7.83
N ARG A 37 -12.31 -19.80 6.52
CA ARG A 37 -13.03 -20.86 5.77
C ARG A 37 -12.18 -22.08 5.46
N ARG A 38 -10.88 -21.90 5.23
CA ARG A 38 -9.93 -22.97 4.91
C ARG A 38 -8.71 -22.79 5.81
N PRO A 39 -8.80 -23.23 7.08
CA PRO A 39 -7.73 -23.02 8.05
C PRO A 39 -6.45 -23.75 7.60
N GLY A 40 -5.38 -22.98 7.41
CA GLY A 40 -4.04 -23.50 7.16
C GLY A 40 -3.21 -23.67 8.43
N LYS A 41 -1.90 -23.89 8.26
CA LYS A 41 -0.93 -24.05 9.36
C LYS A 41 -0.95 -22.92 10.38
N PHE A 42 -1.17 -21.68 9.93
CA PHE A 42 -1.13 -20.47 10.76
C PHE A 42 -2.52 -19.98 11.19
N ALA A 43 -3.58 -20.80 11.08
CA ALA A 43 -4.97 -20.34 11.27
C ALA A 43 -5.23 -19.67 12.64
N GLY A 44 -4.68 -20.22 13.72
CA GLY A 44 -4.79 -19.62 15.05
C GLY A 44 -4.11 -18.25 15.16
N GLN A 45 -2.94 -18.11 14.54
CA GLN A 45 -2.20 -16.84 14.49
C GLN A 45 -2.92 -15.80 13.62
N TRP A 46 -3.49 -16.23 12.48
CA TRP A 46 -4.33 -15.37 11.63
C TRP A 46 -5.59 -14.88 12.36
N ALA A 47 -6.17 -15.70 13.24
CA ALA A 47 -7.34 -15.29 14.03
C ALA A 47 -6.99 -14.22 15.09
N GLN A 48 -5.78 -14.25 15.63
CA GLN A 48 -5.31 -13.30 16.66
C GLN A 48 -4.56 -12.08 16.09
N LEU A 49 -4.19 -12.12 14.80
CA LEU A 49 -3.44 -11.07 14.14
C LEU A 49 -4.15 -9.72 14.22
N ARG A 50 -3.47 -8.69 14.73
CA ARG A 50 -3.98 -7.33 14.77
C ARG A 50 -3.50 -6.54 13.55
N ILE A 51 -4.43 -5.80 12.94
CA ILE A 51 -4.16 -4.88 11.83
C ILE A 51 -4.39 -3.47 12.35
N PHE A 52 -3.31 -2.73 12.60
CA PHE A 52 -3.34 -1.36 13.09
C PHE A 52 -3.44 -0.39 11.92
N LEU A 53 -4.49 0.44 11.93
CA LEU A 53 -4.59 1.59 11.04
C LEU A 53 -4.17 2.85 11.82
N ASP A 54 -2.95 3.30 11.57
CA ASP A 54 -2.32 4.40 12.28
C ASP A 54 -2.27 5.68 11.45
N SER A 55 -3.45 6.23 11.22
CA SER A 55 -3.65 7.48 10.50
C SER A 55 -5.05 8.02 10.79
N PRO A 56 -5.18 9.11 11.58
CA PRO A 56 -6.49 9.67 11.93
C PRO A 56 -7.28 10.09 10.70
N LEU A 57 -6.59 10.60 9.68
CA LEU A 57 -7.23 10.99 8.43
C LEU A 57 -7.66 9.77 7.61
N ALA A 58 -6.90 8.68 7.61
CA ALA A 58 -7.31 7.46 6.91
C ALA A 58 -8.51 6.78 7.59
N LEU A 59 -8.63 6.90 8.92
CA LEU A 59 -9.82 6.47 9.66
C LEU A 59 -11.06 7.23 9.19
N ARG A 60 -11.01 8.56 9.17
CA ARG A 60 -12.12 9.39 8.65
C ARG A 60 -12.48 9.07 7.21
N PHE A 61 -11.49 8.86 6.33
CA PHE A 61 -11.77 8.43 4.96
C PHE A 61 -12.40 7.04 4.92
N THR A 62 -11.98 6.12 5.79
CA THR A 62 -12.57 4.78 5.85
C THR A 62 -14.05 4.84 6.28
N GLU A 63 -14.40 5.72 7.22
CA GLU A 63 -15.79 5.99 7.59
C GLU A 63 -16.58 6.54 6.41
N LEU A 64 -16.06 7.55 5.72
CA LEU A 64 -16.68 8.11 4.52
C LEU A 64 -16.88 7.06 3.41
N TYR A 65 -15.89 6.19 3.18
CA TYR A 65 -16.01 5.12 2.19
C TYR A 65 -17.13 4.13 2.53
N ARG A 66 -17.40 3.89 3.83
CA ARG A 66 -18.53 3.06 4.27
C ARG A 66 -19.87 3.73 4.02
N GLU A 67 -19.96 5.05 4.14
CA GLU A 67 -21.18 5.81 3.80
C GLU A 67 -21.45 5.77 2.29
N LEU A 68 -20.39 5.74 1.48
CA LEU A 68 -20.45 5.66 0.02
C LEU A 68 -20.69 4.24 -0.53
N GLN A 69 -21.12 3.29 0.30
CA GLN A 69 -21.51 1.92 -0.11
C GLN A 69 -22.43 1.85 -1.35
N PRO A 70 -23.41 2.76 -1.55
CA PRO A 70 -24.23 2.76 -2.76
C PRO A 70 -23.43 2.92 -4.07
N PHE A 71 -22.23 3.51 -4.02
CA PHE A 71 -21.37 3.75 -5.17
C PHE A 71 -20.29 2.66 -5.37
N TRP A 72 -20.23 1.68 -4.47
CA TRP A 72 -19.29 0.56 -4.63
C TRP A 72 -19.62 -0.27 -5.87
N ASP A 73 -18.60 -0.97 -6.37
CA ASP A 73 -18.77 -1.90 -7.48
C ASP A 73 -19.67 -3.10 -7.11
N ALA A 74 -20.03 -3.89 -8.11
CA ALA A 74 -20.91 -5.03 -7.93
C ALA A 74 -20.30 -6.12 -7.02
N GLU A 75 -18.97 -6.27 -7.07
CA GLU A 75 -18.23 -7.26 -6.29
C GLU A 75 -18.29 -6.93 -4.79
N ALA A 76 -17.92 -5.71 -4.41
CA ALA A 76 -17.96 -5.24 -3.03
C ALA A 76 -19.38 -5.25 -2.47
N LYS A 77 -20.39 -4.86 -3.27
CA LYS A 77 -21.81 -5.00 -2.91
C LYS A 77 -22.22 -6.46 -2.70
N ALA A 78 -21.67 -7.41 -3.46
CA ALA A 78 -21.93 -8.83 -3.24
C ALA A 78 -21.32 -9.32 -1.91
N ARG A 79 -20.11 -8.87 -1.56
CA ARG A 79 -19.49 -9.19 -0.25
C ARG A 79 -20.34 -8.68 0.92
N VAL A 80 -20.81 -7.43 0.85
CA VAL A 80 -21.68 -6.85 1.89
C VAL A 80 -22.99 -7.63 2.02
N ARG A 81 -23.63 -7.98 0.90
CA ARG A 81 -24.85 -8.82 0.90
C ARG A 81 -24.64 -10.20 1.51
N ALA A 82 -23.42 -10.73 1.43
CA ALA A 82 -23.02 -11.99 2.08
C ALA A 82 -22.71 -11.82 3.59
N GLY A 83 -23.00 -10.67 4.19
CA GLY A 83 -22.75 -10.38 5.61
C GLY A 83 -21.30 -10.03 5.93
N ARG A 84 -20.44 -9.86 4.92
CA ARG A 84 -19.03 -9.50 5.11
C ARG A 84 -18.89 -8.00 5.40
N LYS A 85 -17.81 -7.62 6.08
CA LYS A 85 -17.53 -6.24 6.47
C LYS A 85 -16.15 -5.78 5.97
N PRO A 86 -16.00 -5.50 4.66
CA PRO A 86 -14.68 -5.32 4.04
C PRO A 86 -13.81 -4.22 4.67
N LEU A 87 -14.44 -3.20 5.27
CA LEU A 87 -13.74 -2.10 5.92
C LEU A 87 -13.91 -2.08 7.44
N SER A 88 -14.55 -3.07 8.08
CA SER A 88 -14.90 -3.05 9.51
C SER A 88 -14.95 -4.45 10.13
N TYR A 89 -13.78 -5.07 10.27
CA TYR A 89 -13.60 -6.41 10.85
C TYR A 89 -12.87 -6.36 12.19
N GLU A 90 -13.02 -7.39 13.01
CA GLU A 90 -12.61 -7.44 14.43
C GLU A 90 -11.10 -7.22 14.65
N GLN A 91 -10.29 -7.67 13.70
CA GLN A 91 -8.84 -7.53 13.76
C GLN A 91 -8.34 -6.11 13.47
N LEU A 92 -9.19 -5.23 12.91
CA LEU A 92 -8.84 -3.86 12.59
C LEU A 92 -8.86 -2.98 13.84
N VAL A 93 -7.71 -2.42 14.20
CA VAL A 93 -7.54 -1.51 15.33
C VAL A 93 -7.19 -0.11 14.83
N ALA A 94 -8.05 0.84 15.13
CA ALA A 94 -7.86 2.24 14.82
C ALA A 94 -6.94 2.93 15.85
N ILE A 95 -5.97 3.72 15.37
CA ILE A 95 -5.14 4.59 16.23
C ILE A 95 -5.37 6.05 15.81
N ASP A 96 -6.11 6.78 16.63
CA ASP A 96 -6.52 8.17 16.36
C ASP A 96 -5.68 9.21 17.12
N SER A 97 -5.20 8.89 18.32
CA SER A 97 -4.40 9.82 19.14
C SER A 97 -2.89 9.61 18.99
N HIS A 98 -2.14 10.68 19.27
CA HIS A 98 -0.67 10.63 19.28
C HIS A 98 -0.14 9.73 20.41
N ALA A 99 -0.74 9.77 21.60
CA ALA A 99 -0.34 8.94 22.73
C ALA A 99 -0.49 7.43 22.43
N LEU A 100 -1.60 7.04 21.78
CA LEU A 100 -1.81 5.65 21.36
C LEU A 100 -0.80 5.24 20.28
N HIS A 101 -0.51 6.13 19.33
CA HIS A 101 0.51 5.90 18.30
C HIS A 101 1.88 5.59 18.94
N GLU A 102 2.37 6.46 19.83
CA GLU A 102 3.66 6.24 20.46
C GLU A 102 3.70 4.97 21.33
N ALA A 103 2.61 4.71 22.07
CA ALA A 103 2.49 3.49 22.86
C ALA A 103 2.53 2.24 21.97
N ASN A 104 1.86 2.26 20.82
CA ASN A 104 1.86 1.15 19.88
C ASN A 104 3.24 0.93 19.23
N VAL A 105 3.92 2.00 18.82
CA VAL A 105 5.30 1.93 18.30
C VAL A 105 6.22 1.27 19.34
N ARG A 106 6.21 1.75 20.59
CA ARG A 106 7.04 1.19 21.68
C ARG A 106 6.70 -0.26 21.97
N ARG A 107 5.41 -0.60 21.97
CA ARG A 107 4.92 -1.97 22.22
C ARG A 107 5.41 -2.93 21.15
N LEU A 108 5.13 -2.63 19.88
CA LEU A 108 5.48 -3.51 18.76
C LEU A 108 6.99 -3.63 18.52
N ALA A 109 7.77 -2.59 18.84
CA ALA A 109 9.23 -2.66 18.70
C ALA A 109 9.87 -3.59 19.75
N ARG A 110 9.28 -3.66 20.95
CA ARG A 110 9.80 -4.47 22.06
C ARG A 110 9.17 -5.85 22.16
N SER A 111 7.93 -6.00 21.69
CA SER A 111 7.22 -7.28 21.75
C SER A 111 7.64 -8.20 20.59
N ARG A 112 7.33 -9.50 20.77
CA ARG A 112 7.31 -10.50 19.69
C ARG A 112 5.86 -10.79 19.25
N GLU A 113 5.02 -9.75 19.27
CA GLU A 113 3.62 -9.86 18.88
C GLU A 113 3.50 -9.62 17.37
N PRO A 114 3.08 -10.62 16.60
CA PRO A 114 2.90 -10.43 15.17
C PRO A 114 1.76 -9.45 14.90
N ALA A 115 2.06 -8.42 14.11
CA ALA A 115 1.11 -7.36 13.78
C ALA A 115 1.29 -6.88 12.34
N ILE A 116 0.24 -6.26 11.80
CA ILE A 116 0.31 -5.46 10.58
C ILE A 116 0.06 -4.01 10.98
N VAL A 117 0.87 -3.08 10.50
CA VAL A 117 0.70 -1.64 10.71
C VAL A 117 0.59 -0.96 9.36
N ILE A 118 -0.55 -0.34 9.10
CA ILE A 118 -0.76 0.54 7.95
C ILE A 118 -0.68 1.98 8.45
N ALA A 119 0.36 2.69 8.03
CA ALA A 119 0.64 4.04 8.52
C ALA A 119 1.03 4.98 7.37
N ALA A 120 0.71 6.26 7.54
CA ALA A 120 1.07 7.32 6.61
C ALA A 120 2.39 8.00 7.00
N SER A 121 3.19 8.53 6.07
CA SER A 121 2.94 8.70 4.62
C SER A 121 3.41 7.54 3.72
N GLY A 122 2.77 7.38 2.55
CA GLY A 122 3.04 6.26 1.64
C GLY A 122 4.43 6.24 0.97
N MET A 123 5.16 7.36 1.03
CA MET A 123 6.55 7.46 0.54
C MET A 123 7.58 7.65 1.65
N CYS A 124 7.16 7.49 2.91
CA CYS A 124 8.00 7.63 4.09
C CYS A 124 8.69 9.00 4.23
N ALA A 125 8.20 10.04 3.56
CA ALA A 125 8.74 11.40 3.64
C ALA A 125 8.40 12.14 4.97
N GLY A 126 7.69 11.46 5.87
CA GLY A 126 7.19 12.02 7.11
C GLY A 126 5.94 11.29 7.62
N GLY A 127 5.41 11.78 8.73
CA GLY A 127 4.22 11.23 9.38
C GLY A 127 4.52 10.03 10.27
N ARG A 128 3.45 9.41 10.77
CA ARG A 128 3.51 8.34 11.79
C ARG A 128 4.30 7.11 11.36
N VAL A 129 4.38 6.82 10.06
CA VAL A 129 5.17 5.68 9.54
C VAL A 129 6.66 5.81 9.88
N VAL A 130 7.19 7.04 9.93
CA VAL A 130 8.62 7.27 10.21
C VAL A 130 8.99 6.75 11.61
N ASN A 131 8.10 6.92 12.58
CA ASN A 131 8.31 6.42 13.94
C ASN A 131 8.42 4.89 13.99
N TYR A 132 7.60 4.19 13.20
CA TYR A 132 7.70 2.73 13.06
C TYR A 132 9.01 2.33 12.37
N LEU A 133 9.38 3.01 11.28
CA LEU A 133 10.62 2.72 10.56
C LEU A 133 11.85 2.94 11.45
N LYS A 134 11.94 4.07 12.16
CA LYS A 134 13.04 4.34 13.10
C LYS A 134 13.17 3.26 14.17
N ALA A 135 12.05 2.78 14.69
CA ALA A 135 12.04 1.79 15.77
C ALA A 135 12.32 0.35 15.31
N MET A 136 12.01 0.00 14.05
CA MET A 136 11.92 -1.40 13.61
C MET A 136 12.81 -1.76 12.42
N LEU A 137 13.27 -0.79 11.63
CA LEU A 137 14.00 -1.06 10.38
C LEU A 137 15.35 -1.75 10.61
N GLY A 138 15.95 -1.55 11.79
CA GLY A 138 17.21 -2.18 12.21
C GLY A 138 17.08 -3.62 12.75
N ASP A 139 15.87 -4.19 12.79
CA ASP A 139 15.63 -5.56 13.27
C ASP A 139 15.04 -6.43 12.13
N ALA A 140 15.73 -7.54 11.85
CA ALA A 140 15.43 -8.45 10.74
C ALA A 140 14.13 -9.24 10.90
N ARG A 141 13.51 -9.22 12.09
CA ARG A 141 12.17 -9.79 12.31
C ARG A 141 11.09 -9.01 11.59
N HIS A 142 11.27 -7.70 11.42
CA HIS A 142 10.24 -6.85 10.83
C HIS A 142 10.33 -6.87 9.31
N ASP A 143 9.19 -6.62 8.67
CA ASP A 143 9.08 -6.52 7.23
C ASP A 143 8.47 -5.16 6.86
N VAL A 144 8.95 -4.53 5.80
CA VAL A 144 8.35 -3.35 5.19
C VAL A 144 7.82 -3.73 3.81
N VAL A 145 6.53 -3.46 3.57
CA VAL A 145 5.87 -3.77 2.31
C VAL A 145 5.42 -2.47 1.65
N PHE A 146 6.08 -2.12 0.54
CA PHE A 146 5.69 -0.99 -0.29
C PHE A 146 4.62 -1.43 -1.30
N VAL A 147 3.48 -0.72 -1.28
CA VAL A 147 2.29 -1.02 -2.10
C VAL A 147 2.03 0.04 -3.17
N GLY A 148 2.96 0.97 -3.35
CA GLY A 148 2.83 2.07 -4.30
C GLY A 148 4.18 2.60 -4.73
N TYR A 149 4.16 3.40 -5.80
CA TYR A 149 5.36 4.02 -6.36
C TYR A 149 6.08 4.88 -5.32
N GLN A 150 7.42 4.78 -5.32
CA GLN A 150 8.31 5.55 -4.47
C GLN A 150 9.13 6.50 -5.32
N ALA A 151 8.87 7.80 -5.20
CA ALA A 151 9.56 8.80 -6.00
C ALA A 151 11.05 8.89 -5.62
N ARG A 152 11.92 9.13 -6.61
CA ARG A 152 13.34 9.40 -6.35
C ARG A 152 13.50 10.55 -5.36
N GLY A 153 14.46 10.42 -4.45
CA GLY A 153 14.70 11.40 -3.38
C GLY A 153 13.82 11.21 -2.14
N THR A 154 12.84 10.31 -2.14
CA THR A 154 12.07 9.97 -0.93
C THR A 154 12.79 8.91 -0.08
N PRO A 155 12.61 8.92 1.25
CA PRO A 155 13.14 7.86 2.10
C PRO A 155 12.61 6.47 1.71
N GLY A 156 11.36 6.37 1.26
CA GLY A 156 10.81 5.10 0.78
C GLY A 156 11.56 4.54 -0.43
N HIS A 157 11.95 5.38 -1.39
CA HIS A 157 12.79 4.97 -2.51
C HIS A 157 14.18 4.53 -2.04
N ALA A 158 14.79 5.24 -1.08
CA ALA A 158 16.07 4.85 -0.50
C ALA A 158 16.00 3.48 0.17
N ILE A 159 14.93 3.21 0.95
CA ILE A 159 14.71 1.92 1.60
C ILE A 159 14.56 0.80 0.57
N GLN A 160 13.76 1.01 -0.49
CA GLN A 160 13.62 0.03 -1.57
C GLN A 160 14.95 -0.25 -2.29
N THR A 161 15.77 0.77 -2.47
CA THR A 161 17.03 0.68 -3.23
C THR A 161 18.16 0.03 -2.42
N TYR A 162 18.27 0.39 -1.15
CA TYR A 162 19.40 0.00 -0.29
C TYR A 162 19.06 -1.17 0.63
N GLY A 163 17.79 -1.37 0.98
CA GLY A 163 17.35 -2.41 1.90
C GLY A 163 17.73 -3.84 1.49
N PRO A 164 17.51 -4.27 0.23
CA PRO A 164 17.89 -5.61 -0.22
C PRO A 164 19.40 -5.91 -0.13
N ARG A 165 20.23 -4.87 0.03
CA ARG A 165 21.70 -4.97 0.14
C ARG A 165 22.21 -4.70 1.57
N GLY A 166 21.32 -4.54 2.55
CA GLY A 166 21.70 -4.22 3.93
C GLY A 166 22.28 -2.81 4.11
N GLY A 167 21.76 -1.82 3.36
CA GLY A 167 22.20 -0.43 3.45
C GLY A 167 21.56 0.34 4.61
N TYR A 168 21.50 1.67 4.46
CA TYR A 168 20.92 2.58 5.45
C TYR A 168 19.97 3.57 4.78
N VAL A 169 19.13 4.21 5.59
CA VAL A 169 18.32 5.37 5.21
C VAL A 169 18.47 6.45 6.27
N GLU A 170 18.37 7.71 5.87
CA GLU A 170 18.29 8.83 6.79
C GLU A 170 16.82 9.20 7.04
N LEU A 171 16.42 9.27 8.30
CA LEU A 171 15.07 9.61 8.74
C LEU A 171 15.16 10.69 9.83
N ASP A 172 14.60 11.87 9.58
CA ASP A 172 14.72 13.08 10.40
C ASP A 172 16.17 13.37 10.88
N GLY A 173 17.14 13.26 9.96
CA GLY A 173 18.56 13.51 10.26
C GLY A 173 19.28 12.37 11.00
N GLU A 174 18.59 11.27 11.31
CA GLU A 174 19.19 10.09 11.93
C GLU A 174 19.43 9.00 10.90
N ARG A 175 20.63 8.42 10.90
CA ARG A 175 20.96 7.26 10.08
C ARG A 175 20.41 5.98 10.72
N VAL A 176 19.58 5.25 9.98
CA VAL A 176 18.99 3.98 10.39
C VAL A 176 19.45 2.88 9.45
N ASP A 177 20.09 1.85 9.99
CA ASP A 177 20.49 0.67 9.22
C ASP A 177 19.27 -0.18 8.86
N ILE A 178 19.27 -0.73 7.64
CA ILE A 178 18.17 -1.54 7.12
C ILE A 178 18.52 -3.01 7.27
N ARG A 179 17.90 -3.66 8.24
CA ARG A 179 17.98 -5.12 8.45
C ARG A 179 16.64 -5.83 8.25
N ALA A 180 15.54 -5.09 8.37
CA ALA A 180 14.19 -5.57 8.08
C ALA A 180 14.05 -6.03 6.62
N GLY A 181 13.17 -7.02 6.39
CA GLY A 181 12.85 -7.51 5.06
C GLY A 181 12.11 -6.45 4.25
N ILE A 182 12.58 -6.12 3.04
CA ILE A 182 11.96 -5.11 2.18
C ILE A 182 11.27 -5.77 1.00
N HIS A 183 9.97 -5.52 0.86
CA HIS A 183 9.12 -6.12 -0.16
C HIS A 183 8.40 -5.03 -0.94
N THR A 184 8.17 -5.27 -2.23
CA THR A 184 7.42 -4.36 -3.10
C THR A 184 6.32 -5.12 -3.83
N LEU A 185 5.09 -4.64 -3.72
CA LEU A 185 3.92 -5.19 -4.40
C LEU A 185 3.50 -4.23 -5.52
N ALA A 186 3.78 -4.62 -6.77
CA ALA A 186 3.48 -3.80 -7.95
C ALA A 186 1.97 -3.78 -8.31
N GLY A 187 1.20 -4.77 -7.84
CA GLY A 187 -0.21 -4.97 -8.22
C GLY A 187 -1.21 -3.98 -7.62
N TYR A 188 -0.80 -3.16 -6.65
CA TYR A 188 -1.68 -2.21 -5.96
C TYR A 188 -1.58 -0.78 -6.53
N SER A 189 -0.97 -0.55 -7.70
CA SER A 189 -1.04 0.78 -8.33
C SER A 189 -2.40 0.98 -9.03
N ALA A 190 -3.13 2.06 -8.70
CA ALA A 190 -4.34 2.47 -9.45
C ALA A 190 -4.00 3.28 -10.70
N HIS A 191 -2.72 3.42 -11.01
CA HIS A 191 -2.33 3.93 -12.32
C HIS A 191 -2.44 2.80 -13.32
N ALA A 192 -3.17 3.06 -14.40
CA ALA A 192 -3.17 2.20 -15.56
C ALA A 192 -1.73 1.96 -16.04
N ASP A 193 -1.36 0.70 -16.26
CA ASP A 193 -0.12 0.37 -16.95
C ASP A 193 -0.15 0.83 -18.42
N ARG A 194 0.98 0.70 -19.10
CA ARG A 194 1.12 1.08 -20.52
C ARG A 194 0.03 0.45 -21.38
N ASP A 195 -0.29 -0.83 -21.15
CA ASP A 195 -1.22 -1.57 -21.98
C ASP A 195 -2.67 -1.14 -21.72
N ASN A 196 -3.03 -0.83 -20.47
CA ASN A 196 -4.31 -0.23 -20.10
C ASN A 196 -4.47 1.17 -20.68
N LEU A 197 -3.44 2.03 -20.59
CA LEU A 197 -3.45 3.37 -21.20
C LEU A 197 -3.61 3.28 -22.73
N THR A 198 -2.91 2.34 -23.35
CA THR A 198 -3.03 2.08 -24.79
C THR A 198 -4.44 1.63 -25.15
N ARG A 199 -4.99 0.64 -24.42
CA ARG A 199 -6.37 0.17 -24.61
C ARG A 199 -7.40 1.28 -24.40
N PHE A 200 -7.17 2.18 -23.44
CA PHE A 200 -8.05 3.31 -23.19
C PHE A 200 -8.17 4.21 -24.43
N VAL A 201 -7.05 4.52 -25.09
CA VAL A 201 -7.04 5.31 -26.32
C VAL A 201 -7.62 4.52 -27.50
N THR A 202 -7.22 3.26 -27.69
CA THR A 202 -7.60 2.49 -28.89
C THR A 202 -9.02 1.94 -28.84
N ARG A 203 -9.67 1.90 -27.67
CA ARG A 203 -11.07 1.46 -27.52
C ARG A 203 -12.09 2.60 -27.61
N MET A 204 -11.64 3.84 -27.81
CA MET A 204 -12.57 4.94 -28.08
C MET A 204 -13.32 4.67 -29.40
N ARG A 205 -14.62 4.97 -29.43
CA ARG A 205 -15.47 4.77 -30.63
C ARG A 205 -14.89 5.48 -31.86
N HIS A 206 -14.28 6.64 -31.64
CA HIS A 206 -13.48 7.36 -32.61
C HIS A 206 -12.13 7.66 -31.98
N LEU A 207 -11.05 7.44 -32.73
CA LEU A 207 -9.71 7.79 -32.25
C LEU A 207 -9.62 9.31 -32.01
N PRO A 208 -8.99 9.75 -30.93
CA PRO A 208 -8.78 11.17 -30.68
C PRO A 208 -7.82 11.75 -31.72
N ALA A 209 -8.08 12.98 -32.17
CA ALA A 209 -7.17 13.67 -33.09
C ALA A 209 -5.80 13.98 -32.42
N GLU A 210 -5.80 14.25 -31.12
CA GLU A 210 -4.61 14.57 -30.35
C GLU A 210 -4.67 13.97 -28.94
N VAL A 211 -3.54 13.44 -28.45
CA VAL A 211 -3.33 12.97 -27.09
C VAL A 211 -2.14 13.72 -26.49
N ARG A 212 -2.35 14.35 -25.32
CA ARG A 212 -1.30 15.03 -24.56
C ARG A 212 -0.95 14.23 -23.32
N LEU A 213 0.31 13.81 -23.21
CA LEU A 213 0.84 13.15 -22.03
C LEU A 213 1.30 14.21 -21.05
N VAL A 214 0.94 14.05 -19.77
CA VAL A 214 1.19 15.08 -18.76
C VAL A 214 1.92 14.52 -17.55
N HIS A 215 1.24 13.77 -16.70
CA HIS A 215 1.78 13.32 -15.43
C HIS A 215 2.63 12.06 -15.62
N GLY A 216 3.95 12.21 -15.53
CA GLY A 216 4.92 11.12 -15.66
C GLY A 216 6.33 11.67 -15.84
N GLU A 217 7.34 10.81 -15.63
CA GLU A 217 8.73 11.15 -15.91
C GLU A 217 8.92 11.36 -17.43
N ASP A 218 9.72 12.35 -17.82
CA ASP A 218 9.88 12.74 -19.24
C ASP A 218 10.23 11.55 -20.14
N SER A 219 11.19 10.74 -19.72
CA SER A 219 11.62 9.54 -20.47
C SER A 219 10.49 8.51 -20.65
N VAL A 220 9.60 8.38 -19.66
CA VAL A 220 8.45 7.46 -19.70
C VAL A 220 7.35 8.02 -20.59
N ARG A 221 7.09 9.33 -20.55
CA ARG A 221 6.13 9.99 -21.44
C ARG A 221 6.56 9.87 -22.90
N GLU A 222 7.83 10.13 -23.19
CA GLU A 222 8.37 9.97 -24.54
C GLU A 222 8.27 8.52 -25.05
N ALA A 223 8.56 7.54 -24.19
CA ALA A 223 8.43 6.13 -24.53
C ALA A 223 6.98 5.74 -24.81
N LEU A 224 6.03 6.22 -24.00
CA LEU A 224 4.60 6.00 -24.21
C LEU A 224 4.11 6.70 -25.48
N ALA A 225 4.60 7.91 -25.78
CA ALA A 225 4.25 8.63 -27.00
C ALA A 225 4.65 7.86 -28.27
N ARG A 226 5.90 7.36 -28.31
CA ARG A 226 6.38 6.50 -29.41
C ARG A 226 5.53 5.23 -29.53
N HIS A 227 5.17 4.62 -28.41
CA HIS A 227 4.32 3.43 -28.40
C HIS A 227 2.93 3.69 -28.97
N LEU A 228 2.26 4.77 -28.55
CA LEU A 228 0.92 5.13 -29.03
C LEU A 228 0.92 5.47 -30.53
N LEU A 229 1.93 6.19 -31.02
CA LEU A 229 2.08 6.48 -32.45
C LEU A 229 2.20 5.20 -33.28
N ALA A 230 3.00 4.24 -32.81
CA ALA A 230 3.17 2.96 -33.48
C ALA A 230 1.87 2.14 -33.52
N VAL A 231 1.19 1.99 -32.38
CA VAL A 231 -0.03 1.16 -32.27
C VAL A 231 -1.20 1.74 -33.07
N THR A 232 -1.28 3.07 -33.19
CA THR A 232 -2.35 3.74 -33.94
C THR A 232 -2.01 3.97 -35.42
N GLY A 233 -0.81 3.59 -35.86
CA GLY A 233 -0.35 3.80 -37.24
C GLY A 233 -0.28 5.28 -37.62
N GLY A 234 0.07 6.15 -36.68
CA GLY A 234 0.18 7.60 -36.90
C GLY A 234 -1.16 8.34 -37.09
N LYS A 235 -2.29 7.68 -36.85
CA LYS A 235 -3.64 8.29 -36.97
C LYS A 235 -3.96 9.33 -35.91
N ILE A 236 -3.17 9.38 -34.83
CA ILE A 236 -3.33 10.34 -33.74
C ILE A 236 -2.06 11.17 -33.61
N ARG A 237 -2.21 12.45 -33.27
CA ARG A 237 -1.07 13.29 -32.86
C ARG A 237 -0.79 13.03 -31.38
N VAL A 238 0.44 12.69 -31.01
CA VAL A 238 0.82 12.52 -29.59
C VAL A 238 1.84 13.58 -29.20
N VAL A 239 1.53 14.32 -28.14
CA VAL A 239 2.41 15.34 -27.56
C VAL A 239 2.86 14.83 -26.19
N PRO A 240 4.15 14.53 -25.99
CA PRO A 240 4.69 14.05 -24.72
C PRO A 240 4.78 15.13 -23.64
#